data_AF-A0A1Q7QNF6-F1
#
_entry.id   AF-A0A1Q7QNF6-F1
#
_cell.length_a   1.000
_cell.length_b   1.000
_cell.length_c   1.000
_cell.angle_alpha   90.00
_cell.angle_beta   90.00
_cell.angle_gamma   90.00
#
_symmetry.space_group_name_H-M   'P 1'
#
loop_
_entity.id
_entity.type
_entity.pdbx_description
1 polymer ?
#
loop_
_entity_poly.entity_id
_entity_poly.type
_entity_poly.pdbx_seq_one_letter_code
_entity_poly.pdbx_strand_id
1 'polypeptide(L)'
;MAASRRGILGGAVLVAIGLAFMLQAVGLPNAASYLFITLGIAFAAAWWTGTRQYVYLVPAGVLLGFGLGLVIPTWLGLSAETAAPIFLGTLAAGLVAVFLLAPDRPLPLVIAGIVMLVTLVQLFLRIDLVPPMAQPFFVPVILIVVGAYLLVEPRTH
;
A
#
# COMPACT_ATOMS: atom_id res chain seq x y z
N MET A 1 11.24 -27.65 10.56
CA MET A 1 10.02 -27.23 9.82
C MET A 1 10.00 -25.74 9.41
N ALA A 2 11.06 -24.94 9.64
CA ALA A 2 11.09 -23.51 9.29
C ALA A 2 11.34 -23.19 7.79
N ALA A 3 11.86 -24.14 7.01
CA ALA A 3 12.21 -23.93 5.61
C ALA A 3 11.00 -23.82 4.66
N SER A 4 9.93 -24.59 4.92
CA SER A 4 8.72 -24.64 4.07
C SER A 4 7.97 -23.29 4.04
N ARG A 5 7.98 -22.54 5.15
CA ARG A 5 7.26 -21.25 5.24
C ARG A 5 7.98 -20.08 4.57
N ARG A 6 9.30 -20.16 4.37
CA ARG A 6 10.09 -19.11 3.68
C ARG A 6 9.84 -19.09 2.17
N GLY A 7 9.50 -20.24 1.59
CA GLY A 7 9.17 -20.34 0.15
C GLY A 7 7.84 -19.69 -0.22
N ILE A 8 6.89 -19.60 0.72
CA ILE A 8 5.54 -19.08 0.46
C ILE A 8 5.58 -17.58 0.11
N LEU A 9 6.41 -16.80 0.81
CA LEU A 9 6.56 -15.37 0.53
C LEU A 9 7.25 -15.10 -0.79
N GLY A 10 8.40 -15.75 -1.02
CA GLY A 10 9.10 -15.64 -2.30
C GLY A 10 8.21 -16.04 -3.46
N GLY A 11 7.46 -17.15 -3.31
CA GLY A 11 6.50 -17.64 -4.28
C GLY A 11 5.33 -16.67 -4.50
N ALA A 12 4.73 -16.13 -3.45
CA ALA A 12 3.61 -15.19 -3.56
C ALA A 12 4.03 -13.87 -4.21
N VAL A 13 5.24 -13.38 -3.90
CA VAL A 13 5.83 -12.20 -4.55
C VAL A 13 6.11 -12.48 -6.03
N LEU A 14 6.69 -13.63 -6.37
CA LEU A 14 6.92 -14.05 -7.75
C LEU A 14 5.61 -14.17 -8.54
N VAL A 15 4.56 -14.75 -7.94
CA VAL A 15 3.23 -14.83 -8.55
C VAL A 15 2.66 -13.44 -8.77
N ALA A 16 2.72 -12.54 -7.79
CA ALA A 16 2.22 -11.17 -7.92
C ALA A 16 2.97 -10.37 -9.00
N ILE A 17 4.29 -10.50 -9.07
CA ILE A 17 5.12 -9.90 -10.13
C ILE A 17 4.72 -10.48 -11.50
N GLY A 18 4.63 -11.80 -11.62
CA GLY A 18 4.21 -12.46 -12.86
C GLY A 18 2.83 -12.05 -13.33
N LEU A 19 1.86 -11.94 -12.42
CA LEU A 19 0.51 -11.47 -12.73
C LEU A 19 0.52 -10.03 -13.25
N ALA A 20 1.31 -9.16 -12.62
CA ALA A 20 1.41 -7.76 -13.04
C ALA A 20 2.01 -7.62 -14.45
N PHE A 21 3.06 -8.38 -14.76
CA PHE A 21 3.63 -8.43 -16.12
C PHE A 21 2.64 -9.00 -17.13
N MET A 22 1.85 -10.01 -16.75
CA MET A 22 0.79 -10.54 -17.61
C MET A 22 -0.29 -9.49 -17.90
N LEU A 23 -0.74 -8.73 -16.89
CA LEU A 23 -1.71 -7.65 -17.08
C LEU A 23 -1.17 -6.54 -18.01
N GLN A 24 0.12 -6.24 -17.90
CA GLN A 24 0.78 -5.30 -18.82
C GLN A 24 0.83 -5.85 -20.25
N ALA A 25 1.12 -7.13 -20.43
CA ALA A 25 1.16 -7.78 -21.74
C ALA A 25 -0.21 -7.82 -22.44
N VAL A 26 -1.31 -7.88 -21.67
CA VAL A 26 -2.69 -7.82 -22.18
C VAL A 26 -3.11 -6.38 -22.51
N GLY A 27 -2.24 -5.39 -22.26
CA GLY A 27 -2.48 -3.99 -22.62
C GLY A 27 -3.40 -3.25 -21.65
N LEU A 28 -3.57 -3.73 -20.42
CA LEU A 28 -4.35 -3.00 -19.43
C LEU A 28 -3.65 -1.67 -19.08
N PRO A 29 -4.35 -0.53 -19.21
CA PRO A 29 -3.84 0.74 -18.70
C PRO A 29 -3.64 0.64 -17.19
N ASN A 30 -2.63 1.34 -16.67
CA ASN A 30 -2.27 1.35 -15.25
C ASN A 30 -1.83 0.00 -14.66
N ALA A 31 -1.20 -0.88 -15.45
CA ALA A 31 -0.67 -2.17 -14.98
C ALA A 31 0.21 -2.08 -13.71
N ALA A 32 0.95 -0.98 -13.54
CA ALA A 32 1.73 -0.72 -12.32
C ALA A 32 0.85 -0.60 -11.06
N SER A 33 -0.32 0.04 -11.15
CA SER A 33 -1.27 0.18 -10.04
C SER A 33 -1.80 -1.18 -9.56
N TYR A 34 -2.07 -2.08 -10.51
CA TYR A 34 -2.50 -3.45 -10.22
C TYR A 34 -1.40 -4.29 -9.57
N LEU A 35 -0.12 -4.02 -9.88
CA LEU A 35 1.01 -4.67 -9.21
C LEU A 35 0.97 -4.44 -7.70
N PHE A 36 0.70 -3.20 -7.26
CA PHE A 36 0.58 -2.87 -5.83
C PHE A 36 -0.57 -3.61 -5.15
N ILE A 37 -1.73 -3.68 -5.82
CA ILE A 37 -2.88 -4.44 -5.30
C ILE A 37 -2.50 -5.93 -5.17
N THR A 38 -1.92 -6.51 -6.22
CA THR A 38 -1.58 -7.94 -6.24
C THR A 38 -0.51 -8.28 -5.19
N LEU A 39 0.51 -7.44 -5.02
CA LEU A 39 1.49 -7.59 -3.94
C LEU A 39 0.86 -7.42 -2.56
N GLY A 40 -0.02 -6.42 -2.39
CA GLY A 40 -0.75 -6.19 -1.15
C GLY A 40 -1.59 -7.42 -0.75
N ILE A 41 -2.29 -8.03 -1.72
CA ILE A 41 -3.02 -9.29 -1.54
C ILE A 41 -2.04 -10.41 -1.17
N ALA A 42 -0.89 -10.53 -1.84
CA ALA A 42 0.11 -11.53 -1.53
C ALA A 42 0.64 -11.42 -0.09
N PHE A 43 0.94 -10.20 0.38
CA PHE A 43 1.33 -9.96 1.77
C PHE A 43 0.18 -10.21 2.76
N ALA A 44 -1.05 -9.83 2.41
CA ALA A 44 -2.23 -10.12 3.24
C ALA A 44 -2.48 -11.63 3.36
N ALA A 45 -2.36 -12.37 2.27
CA ALA A 45 -2.47 -13.82 2.23
C ALA A 45 -1.33 -14.47 3.03
N ALA A 46 -0.10 -13.97 2.91
CA ALA A 46 1.04 -14.44 3.71
C ALA A 46 0.85 -14.14 5.21
N TRP A 47 0.23 -13.01 5.57
CA TRP A 47 -0.13 -12.71 6.95
C TRP A 47 -1.21 -13.67 7.47
N TRP A 48 -2.25 -13.93 6.66
CA TRP A 48 -3.37 -14.79 7.04
C TRP A 48 -2.99 -16.26 7.16
N THR A 49 -2.17 -16.76 6.23
CA THR A 49 -1.70 -18.16 6.20
C THR A 49 -0.43 -18.39 7.04
N GLY A 50 0.34 -17.34 7.29
CA GLY A 50 1.49 -17.33 8.18
C GLY A 50 1.13 -17.14 9.65
N THR A 51 2.13 -17.00 10.50
CA THR A 51 2.00 -16.80 11.96
C THR A 51 1.43 -15.42 12.35
N ARG A 52 0.63 -14.78 11.49
CA ARG A 52 0.09 -13.42 11.67
C ARG A 52 1.14 -12.37 12.04
N GLN A 53 2.35 -12.53 11.52
CA GLN A 53 3.47 -11.63 11.82
C GLN A 53 3.19 -10.22 11.34
N TYR A 54 3.28 -9.26 12.26
CA TYR A 54 3.05 -7.84 12.00
C TYR A 54 3.87 -7.28 10.83
N VAL A 55 5.07 -7.85 10.58
CA VAL A 55 5.94 -7.54 9.45
C VAL A 55 5.24 -7.65 8.09
N TYR A 56 4.25 -8.53 7.92
CA TYR A 56 3.51 -8.68 6.66
C TYR A 56 2.27 -7.79 6.57
N LEU A 57 1.73 -7.39 7.72
CA LEU A 57 0.50 -6.63 7.83
C LEU A 57 0.68 -5.20 7.31
N VAL A 58 1.79 -4.55 7.70
CA VAL A 58 2.09 -3.17 7.29
C VAL A 58 2.25 -3.05 5.76
N PRO A 59 3.08 -3.85 5.08
CA PRO A 59 3.15 -3.85 3.62
C PRO A 59 1.80 -4.18 2.97
N ALA A 60 1.04 -5.13 3.51
CA ALA A 60 -0.27 -5.48 2.97
C ALA A 60 -1.20 -4.26 2.95
N GLY A 61 -1.37 -3.59 4.09
CA GLY A 61 -2.23 -2.42 4.20
C GLY A 61 -1.76 -1.24 3.35
N VAL A 62 -0.45 -0.97 3.34
CA VAL A 62 0.12 0.14 2.56
C VAL A 62 0.00 -0.12 1.06
N LEU A 63 0.37 -1.32 0.58
CA LEU A 63 0.32 -1.65 -0.85
C LEU A 63 -1.12 -1.75 -1.37
N LEU A 64 -2.05 -2.27 -0.58
CA LEU A 64 -3.47 -2.26 -0.93
C LEU A 64 -4.04 -0.85 -0.96
N GLY A 65 -3.82 -0.05 0.08
CA GLY A 65 -4.29 1.34 0.12
C GLY A 65 -3.71 2.16 -1.04
N PHE A 66 -2.41 2.01 -1.29
CA PHE A 66 -1.73 2.65 -2.40
C PHE A 66 -2.27 2.22 -3.77
N GLY A 67 -2.38 0.91 -4.01
CA GLY A 67 -2.89 0.37 -5.27
C GLY A 67 -4.33 0.78 -5.55
N LEU A 68 -5.20 0.71 -4.54
CA LEU A 68 -6.58 1.19 -4.64
C LEU A 68 -6.65 2.70 -4.89
N GLY A 69 -5.79 3.48 -4.24
CA GLY A 69 -5.68 4.92 -4.45
C GLY A 69 -5.33 5.32 -5.88
N LEU A 70 -4.59 4.48 -6.60
CA LEU A 70 -4.28 4.69 -8.01
C LEU A 70 -5.37 4.17 -8.96
N VAL A 71 -6.08 3.10 -8.59
CA VAL A 71 -7.09 2.47 -9.45
C VAL A 71 -8.45 3.14 -9.35
N ILE A 72 -8.89 3.52 -8.14
CA ILE A 72 -10.23 4.08 -7.90
C ILE A 72 -10.51 5.34 -8.74
N PRO A 73 -9.61 6.35 -8.81
CA PRO A 73 -9.86 7.52 -9.64
C PRO A 73 -10.05 7.17 -11.12
N THR A 74 -9.28 6.21 -11.63
CA THR A 74 -9.35 5.79 -13.03
C THR A 74 -10.61 4.97 -13.34
N TRP A 75 -11.07 4.13 -12.41
CA TRP A 75 -12.32 3.37 -12.56
C TRP A 75 -13.57 4.25 -12.51
N LEU A 76 -13.53 5.31 -11.70
CA LEU A 76 -14.65 6.23 -11.52
C LEU A 76 -14.61 7.43 -12.47
N GLY A 77 -13.60 7.53 -13.35
CA GLY A 77 -13.46 8.64 -14.31
C GLY A 77 -13.26 10.00 -13.64
N LEU A 78 -12.58 10.03 -12.49
CA LEU A 78 -12.44 11.22 -11.66
C LEU A 78 -11.34 12.17 -12.16
N SER A 79 -11.53 13.47 -11.88
CA SER A 79 -10.57 14.50 -12.27
C SER A 79 -9.26 14.40 -11.49
N ALA A 80 -8.17 14.92 -12.06
CA ALA A 80 -6.86 14.94 -11.39
C ALA A 80 -6.90 15.65 -10.02
N GLU A 81 -7.74 16.66 -9.87
CA GLU A 81 -7.95 17.40 -8.61
C GLU A 81 -8.51 16.52 -7.48
N THR A 82 -9.32 15.50 -7.83
CA THR A 82 -9.89 14.57 -6.84
C THR A 82 -9.07 13.30 -6.67
N ALA A 83 -8.13 13.02 -7.57
CA ALA A 83 -7.27 11.84 -7.52
C ALA A 83 -6.32 11.88 -6.31
N ALA A 84 -5.70 13.03 -6.02
CA ALA A 84 -4.79 13.19 -4.88
C ALA A 84 -5.45 12.93 -3.51
N PRO A 85 -6.61 13.53 -3.17
CA PRO A 85 -7.27 13.24 -1.90
C PRO A 85 -7.80 11.80 -1.82
N ILE A 86 -8.23 11.20 -2.93
CA ILE A 86 -8.63 9.77 -2.94
C ILE A 86 -7.43 8.86 -2.68
N PHE A 87 -6.29 9.15 -3.29
CA PHE A 87 -5.06 8.41 -3.06
C PHE A 87 -4.64 8.48 -1.58
N LEU A 88 -4.62 9.68 -0.99
CA LEU A 88 -4.27 9.82 0.42
C LEU A 88 -5.32 9.18 1.35
N GLY A 89 -6.60 9.30 1.02
CA GLY A 89 -7.69 8.69 1.79
C GLY A 89 -7.64 7.17 1.81
N THR A 90 -7.37 6.54 0.66
CA THR A 90 -7.22 5.08 0.54
C THR A 90 -5.94 4.58 1.23
N LEU A 91 -4.84 5.33 1.16
CA LEU A 91 -3.63 5.03 1.91
C LEU A 91 -3.88 5.10 3.44
N ALA A 92 -4.57 6.15 3.90
CA ALA A 92 -4.96 6.28 5.30
C ALA A 92 -5.88 5.12 5.72
N ALA A 93 -6.85 4.72 4.90
CA ALA A 93 -7.71 3.57 5.17
C ALA A 93 -6.91 2.26 5.29
N GLY A 94 -5.91 2.06 4.43
CA GLY A 94 -4.99 0.93 4.53
C GLY A 94 -4.24 0.89 5.86
N LEU A 95 -3.74 2.04 6.33
CA LEU A 95 -3.06 2.15 7.63
C LEU A 95 -4.02 1.97 8.82
N VAL A 96 -5.25 2.47 8.73
CA VAL A 96 -6.30 2.22 9.74
C VAL A 96 -6.60 0.73 9.81
N ALA A 97 -6.71 0.03 8.67
CA ALA A 97 -6.92 -1.42 8.65
C ALA A 97 -5.78 -2.18 9.35
N VAL A 98 -4.53 -1.74 9.17
CA VAL A 98 -3.37 -2.31 9.89
C VAL A 98 -3.54 -2.12 11.40
N PHE A 99 -3.93 -0.93 11.86
CA PHE A 99 -4.18 -0.67 13.28
C PHE A 99 -5.33 -1.51 13.84
N LEU A 100 -6.46 -1.62 13.12
CA LEU A 100 -7.59 -2.43 13.56
C LEU A 100 -7.24 -3.92 13.71
N LEU A 101 -6.31 -4.42 12.89
CA LEU A 101 -5.83 -5.80 12.93
C LEU A 101 -4.66 -6.02 13.91
N ALA A 102 -4.01 -4.94 14.38
CA ALA A 102 -2.92 -4.97 15.35
C ALA A 102 -2.94 -3.70 16.24
N PRO A 103 -3.92 -3.59 17.16
CA PRO A 103 -4.19 -2.37 17.92
C PRO A 103 -3.08 -2.02 18.93
N ASP A 104 -2.25 -2.99 19.31
CA ASP A 104 -1.11 -2.80 20.22
C ASP A 104 0.00 -1.91 19.60
N ARG A 105 -0.07 -1.63 18.30
CA ARG A 105 0.90 -0.80 17.58
C ARG A 105 0.20 0.48 17.09
N PRO A 106 0.26 1.61 17.83
CA PRO A 106 -0.47 2.84 17.47
C PRO A 106 0.15 3.60 16.30
N LEU A 107 1.41 3.30 15.92
CA LEU A 107 2.15 4.04 14.90
C LEU A 107 1.40 4.16 13.55
N PRO A 108 0.82 3.09 12.96
CA PRO A 108 0.05 3.21 11.73
C PRO A 108 -1.14 4.14 11.86
N LEU A 109 -1.81 4.16 13.03
CA LEU A 109 -2.94 5.06 13.27
C LEU A 109 -2.50 6.52 13.34
N VAL A 110 -1.37 6.80 14.00
CA VAL A 110 -0.81 8.16 14.04
C VAL A 110 -0.50 8.65 12.63
N ILE A 111 0.16 7.81 11.81
CA ILE A 111 0.47 8.14 10.42
C ILE A 111 -0.83 8.31 9.62
N ALA A 112 -1.81 7.41 9.80
CA ALA A 112 -3.12 7.52 9.14
C ALA A 112 -3.83 8.83 9.49
N GLY A 113 -3.78 9.25 10.76
CA GLY A 113 -4.35 10.51 11.23
C GLY A 113 -3.69 11.71 10.57
N ILE A 114 -2.36 11.73 10.46
CA ILE A 114 -1.62 12.78 9.74
C ILE A 114 -2.03 12.80 8.26
N VAL A 115 -2.02 11.64 7.59
CA VAL A 115 -2.41 11.52 6.18
C VAL A 115 -3.84 11.99 5.98
N MET A 116 -4.78 11.58 6.84
CA MET A 116 -6.19 11.97 6.75
C MET A 116 -6.38 13.47 6.99
N LEU A 117 -5.64 14.06 7.93
CA LEU A 117 -5.63 15.50 8.13
C LEU A 117 -5.16 16.23 6.86
N VAL A 118 -4.06 15.80 6.25
CA VAL A 118 -3.57 16.35 4.98
C VAL A 118 -4.63 16.22 3.87
N THR A 119 -5.28 15.06 3.77
CA THR A 119 -6.39 14.83 2.81
C THR A 119 -7.52 15.82 3.01
N LEU A 120 -7.97 16.03 4.25
CA LEU A 120 -9.05 16.97 4.57
C LEU A 120 -8.63 18.41 4.24
N VAL A 121 -7.40 18.80 4.59
CA VAL A 121 -6.90 20.14 4.29
C VAL A 121 -6.89 20.39 2.76
N GLN A 122 -6.39 19.43 1.97
CA GLN A 122 -6.44 19.54 0.50
C GLN A 122 -7.87 19.64 -0.03
N LEU A 123 -8.78 18.81 0.49
CA LEU A 123 -10.16 18.73 0.01
C LEU A 123 -10.99 19.98 0.36
N PHE A 124 -10.80 20.53 1.57
CA PHE A 124 -11.60 21.66 2.08
C PHE A 124 -10.96 23.02 1.81
N LEU A 125 -9.64 23.15 1.90
CA LEU A 125 -8.95 24.43 1.66
C LEU A 125 -8.53 24.62 0.21
N ARG A 126 -8.59 23.57 -0.64
CA ARG A 126 -8.11 23.58 -2.04
C ARG A 126 -6.68 24.09 -2.18
N ILE A 127 -5.86 23.87 -1.14
CA ILE A 127 -4.44 24.18 -1.13
C ILE A 127 -3.70 22.89 -1.50
N ASP A 128 -2.89 22.94 -2.55
CA ASP A 128 -1.95 21.87 -2.86
C ASP A 128 -0.80 21.89 -1.85
N LEU A 129 -0.94 21.13 -0.76
CA LEU A 129 0.13 20.96 0.23
C LEU A 129 1.32 20.19 -0.33
N VAL A 130 1.09 19.39 -1.37
CA VAL A 130 2.14 18.62 -2.04
C VAL A 130 2.56 19.38 -3.30
N PRO A 131 3.80 19.89 -3.37
CA PRO A 131 4.30 20.55 -4.56
C PRO A 131 4.21 19.62 -5.77
N PRO A 132 3.85 20.12 -6.97
CA PRO A 132 3.77 19.29 -8.18
C PRO A 132 5.08 18.53 -8.46
N MET A 133 6.21 19.16 -8.13
CA MET A 133 7.55 18.56 -8.27
C MET A 133 7.79 17.38 -7.32
N ALA A 134 7.07 17.29 -6.20
CA ALA A 134 7.21 16.20 -5.22
C ALA A 134 6.33 14.98 -5.57
N GLN A 135 5.24 15.16 -6.32
CA GLN A 135 4.27 14.11 -6.63
C GLN A 135 4.89 12.85 -7.29
N PRO A 136 5.83 12.95 -8.26
CA PRO A 136 6.44 11.77 -8.87
C PRO A 136 7.24 10.92 -7.87
N PHE A 137 7.73 11.52 -6.79
CA PHE A 137 8.58 10.85 -5.79
C PHE A 137 7.78 10.15 -4.69
N PHE A 138 6.46 10.36 -4.59
CA PHE A 138 5.63 9.70 -3.57
C PHE A 138 5.71 8.17 -3.67
N VAL A 139 5.55 7.63 -4.89
CA VAL A 139 5.56 6.19 -5.12
C VAL A 139 6.91 5.57 -4.75
N PRO A 140 8.06 6.05 -5.27
CA PRO A 140 9.37 5.56 -4.85
C PRO A 140 9.62 5.67 -3.35
N VAL A 141 9.31 6.82 -2.74
CA VAL A 141 9.59 7.07 -1.32
C VAL A 141 8.79 6.13 -0.43
N ILE A 142 7.49 5.93 -0.72
CA ILE A 142 6.66 4.98 0.04
C ILE A 142 7.24 3.57 -0.05
N LEU A 143 7.64 3.12 -1.24
CA LEU A 143 8.21 1.78 -1.40
C LEU A 143 9.56 1.62 -0.69
N ILE A 144 10.41 2.65 -0.73
CA ILE A 144 11.68 2.67 -0.01
C ILE A 144 11.42 2.58 1.49
N VAL A 145 10.48 3.37 2.03
CA VAL A 145 10.14 3.38 3.46
C VAL A 145 9.55 2.04 3.90
N VAL A 146 8.61 1.47 3.14
CA VAL A 146 8.02 0.15 3.43
C VAL A 146 9.08 -0.95 3.33
N GLY A 147 9.94 -0.90 2.32
CA GLY A 147 11.05 -1.84 2.15
C GLY A 147 12.07 -1.74 3.28
N ALA A 148 12.43 -0.53 3.70
CA ALA A 148 13.32 -0.30 4.83
C ALA A 148 12.70 -0.79 6.14
N TYR A 149 11.40 -0.53 6.35
CA TYR A 149 10.67 -1.07 7.50
C TYR A 149 10.71 -2.60 7.55
N LEU A 150 10.52 -3.28 6.41
CA LEU A 150 10.63 -4.75 6.31
C LEU A 150 12.03 -5.29 6.65
N LEU A 151 13.08 -4.50 6.43
CA LEU A 151 14.46 -4.88 6.75
C LEU A 151 14.80 -4.67 8.22
N VAL A 152 14.23 -3.63 8.85
CA VAL A 152 14.55 -3.21 10.21
C VAL A 152 13.65 -3.87 11.25
N GLU A 153 12.37 -4.10 10.95
CA GLU A 153 11.43 -4.67 11.92
C GLU A 153 11.89 -6.10 12.29
N PRO A 154 12.20 -6.37 13.57
CA PRO A 154 12.64 -7.68 13.99
C PRO A 154 11.55 -8.70 13.64
N ARG A 155 11.94 -9.82 13.04
CA ARG A 155 11.07 -10.98 12.83
C ARG A 155 10.78 -11.60 14.19
N THR A 156 9.99 -10.94 15.03
CA THR A 156 9.63 -11.46 16.34
C THR A 156 8.91 -12.80 16.14
N HIS A 157 9.50 -13.81 16.77
CA HIS A 157 9.08 -15.20 16.81
C HIS A 157 7.72 -15.37 17.47
#